data_AF-A0A7V6SM24-F1
#
_entry.id   AF-A0A7V6SM24-F1
#
_cell.length_a   1.000
_cell.length_b   1.000
_cell.length_c   1.000
_cell.angle_alpha   90.00
_cell.angle_beta   90.00
_cell.angle_gamma   90.00
#
_symmetry.space_group_name_H-M   'P 1'
#
loop_
_entity.id
_entity.type
_entity.pdbx_description
1 polymer ?
#
loop_
_entity_poly.entity_id
_entity_poly.type
_entity_poly.pdbx_seq_one_letter_code
_entity_poly.pdbx_strand_id
1 'polypeptide(L)'
;MRGCDRDKFLWRPLVVAVFILLSATSYACGPKESSVPIGTVLENGATVPSEPLVSETETELPDDPILLRGLPGDRDDRLMVGVNNPAQFNLNPFASGSSLFPVDPSGYYQPVYQTMFVFEPVLLIYRPVLAKSFELSDHSLRITIREDIFWHDDYPLTTHDVLFTIDAHRKLDTDKGKIFSRYVADMREWDADSLTIYTKKNEKNASWFILDALSRMPVVAQHIWSDAVSDTPDVDSLDERSVRVVGTGPWKFYQDDAAAISFQRNLADEDTTNLSYLTILKYAQTSFAKYAIENSEIDLLIGEVDVGEERSLNATSSKGKEQDHNLHYVYSGQVLGGLAINYASRPELGRRAFRHFLVAMADPEDTKILWSDYPIETARTDVLSIPSVMKKLDRRALESVFGEISDDVFDALIEEAGMTRQPGEEIYADGKPLKPLTLIYPRYSERVASACSQYAKIAAANGLKIRVQPVTISEWQSKLINGEYELAYMESSANETFVETIQRVSLIPSSKDGNLAGGGEFSVIRLQALLNDLPLNHSRDEMTAYCQELAEWMLQEWLFIPLGAKYNKVALQNKAIQSQLPLDTLFTYRAHTRPILPNE
;
A
#
# COMPACT_ATOMS: atom_id res chain seq x y z
N MET A 1 24.66 22.01 72.88
CA MET A 1 25.42 20.91 73.51
C MET A 1 25.19 19.66 72.69
N ARG A 2 26.29 19.09 72.15
CA ARG A 2 26.54 17.73 71.58
C ARG A 2 25.36 17.06 70.85
N GLY A 3 25.39 16.76 69.55
CA GLY A 3 26.50 16.30 68.68
C GLY A 3 26.11 14.91 68.15
N CYS A 4 25.87 14.73 66.85
CA CYS A 4 26.77 14.08 65.86
C CYS A 4 25.89 13.03 65.12
N ASP A 5 26.03 12.70 63.85
CA ASP A 5 26.97 13.12 62.80
C ASP A 5 26.45 12.61 61.44
N ARG A 6 26.67 13.43 60.40
CA ARG A 6 27.25 13.10 59.06
C ARG A 6 26.53 12.12 58.12
N ASP A 7 26.58 12.27 56.80
CA ASP A 7 27.10 13.29 55.85
C ASP A 7 26.50 12.85 54.47
N LYS A 8 25.89 13.72 53.65
CA LYS A 8 26.47 14.47 52.51
C LYS A 8 26.82 13.62 51.27
N PHE A 9 26.73 14.02 49.99
CA PHE A 9 26.43 15.26 49.24
C PHE A 9 26.29 14.79 47.75
N LEU A 10 25.28 15.17 46.96
CA LEU A 10 25.29 16.26 45.96
C LEU A 10 26.63 16.55 45.25
N TRP A 11 26.66 16.44 43.91
CA TRP A 11 27.04 17.54 42.98
C TRP A 11 26.96 17.14 41.48
N ARG A 12 26.37 18.01 40.67
CA ARG A 12 26.72 18.36 39.27
C ARG A 12 27.37 19.77 39.35
N PRO A 13 28.15 20.35 38.38
CA PRO A 13 27.86 20.37 36.93
C PRO A 13 29.04 20.64 35.91
N LEU A 14 28.68 20.69 34.60
CA LEU A 14 29.13 21.62 33.51
C LEU A 14 30.54 21.56 32.84
N VAL A 15 30.55 21.75 31.48
CA VAL A 15 31.46 22.59 30.61
C VAL A 15 32.15 21.92 29.37
N VAL A 16 31.77 22.40 28.14
CA VAL A 16 32.53 22.70 26.85
C VAL A 16 33.19 21.53 26.07
N ALA A 17 33.16 21.31 24.74
CA ALA A 17 33.01 22.01 23.44
C ALA A 17 34.33 22.12 22.59
N VAL A 18 34.29 21.50 21.38
CA VAL A 18 34.92 21.82 20.05
C VAL A 18 36.40 21.50 19.71
N PHE A 19 36.60 21.09 18.42
CA PHE A 19 37.77 21.11 17.48
C PHE A 19 38.71 19.88 17.45
N ILE A 20 39.27 19.34 16.32
CA ILE A 20 39.06 19.34 14.85
C ILE A 20 40.22 18.47 14.24
N LEU A 21 40.06 17.99 12.98
CA LEU A 21 41.09 17.60 11.97
C LEU A 21 41.82 16.22 11.98
N LEU A 22 41.56 15.51 10.87
CA LEU A 22 42.50 14.83 9.92
C LEU A 22 43.46 13.73 10.40
N SER A 23 43.29 12.53 9.83
CA SER A 23 44.40 11.85 9.16
C SER A 23 43.89 11.09 7.94
N ALA A 24 44.44 11.45 6.78
CA ALA A 24 44.35 10.72 5.54
C ALA A 24 45.72 10.08 5.24
N THR A 25 45.67 9.02 4.46
CA THR A 25 46.73 8.41 3.63
C THR A 25 47.72 7.44 4.27
N SER A 26 47.66 6.20 3.77
CA SER A 26 48.82 5.46 3.27
C SER A 26 48.45 4.77 1.96
N TYR A 27 48.87 5.39 0.86
CA TYR A 27 49.41 4.84 -0.40
C TYR A 27 48.78 3.58 -1.02
N ALA A 28 48.11 3.66 -2.19
CA ALA A 28 48.64 3.91 -3.53
C ALA A 28 49.43 2.74 -4.13
N CYS A 29 48.81 2.04 -5.08
CA CYS A 29 49.51 1.55 -6.28
C CYS A 29 48.51 1.46 -7.45
N GLY A 30 48.65 2.40 -8.37
CA GLY A 30 48.35 2.29 -9.80
C GLY A 30 49.37 3.19 -10.52
N PRO A 31 49.43 3.27 -11.84
CA PRO A 31 48.75 2.49 -12.89
C PRO A 31 49.76 1.91 -13.91
N LYS A 32 49.31 1.18 -14.93
CA LYS A 32 50.09 1.00 -16.18
C LYS A 32 49.15 0.82 -17.38
N GLU A 33 48.81 1.94 -18.00
CA GLU A 33 48.66 2.02 -19.46
C GLU A 33 50.02 2.45 -20.04
N SER A 34 50.44 1.81 -21.12
CA SER A 34 51.55 2.22 -22.00
C SER A 34 51.27 1.54 -23.33
N SER A 35 50.68 2.25 -24.28
CA SER A 35 51.36 3.03 -25.33
C SER A 35 51.73 2.18 -26.57
N VAL A 36 50.98 2.45 -27.63
CA VAL A 36 51.32 2.15 -29.03
C VAL A 36 52.64 2.86 -29.42
N PRO A 37 53.50 2.23 -30.23
CA PRO A 37 54.43 2.95 -31.08
C PRO A 37 53.94 2.96 -32.54
N ILE A 38 53.97 4.14 -33.16
CA ILE A 38 53.82 4.36 -34.60
C ILE A 38 55.22 4.31 -35.25
N GLY A 39 55.34 3.57 -36.35
CA GLY A 39 56.52 3.50 -37.21
C GLY A 39 56.17 2.96 -38.61
N THR A 40 56.04 3.91 -39.53
CA THR A 40 55.69 3.95 -40.97
C THR A 40 56.36 3.00 -41.99
N VAL A 41 55.57 2.61 -43.04
CA VAL A 41 55.84 2.63 -44.52
C VAL A 41 56.27 1.33 -45.26
N LEU A 42 55.34 0.63 -45.94
CA LEU A 42 55.19 0.41 -47.43
C LEU A 42 54.41 -0.89 -47.83
N GLU A 43 53.39 -0.68 -48.67
CA GLU A 43 52.89 -1.48 -49.82
C GLU A 43 52.47 -2.97 -49.79
N ASN A 44 51.28 -3.17 -50.39
CA ASN A 44 50.80 -4.25 -51.28
C ASN A 44 50.30 -5.60 -50.72
N GLY A 45 48.96 -5.72 -50.78
CA GLY A 45 48.22 -6.77 -51.50
C GLY A 45 48.46 -8.24 -51.14
N ALA A 46 47.41 -8.94 -50.67
CA ALA A 46 46.87 -10.17 -51.27
C ALA A 46 45.87 -10.88 -50.33
N THR A 47 44.72 -11.23 -50.91
CA THR A 47 43.88 -12.43 -50.65
C THR A 47 43.54 -12.81 -49.20
N VAL A 48 42.26 -12.60 -48.86
CA VAL A 48 41.55 -13.30 -47.78
C VAL A 48 41.45 -14.80 -48.10
N PRO A 49 41.94 -15.72 -47.25
CA PRO A 49 41.55 -17.12 -47.28
C PRO A 49 40.25 -17.30 -46.48
N SER A 50 39.29 -17.99 -47.09
CA SER A 50 38.06 -18.48 -46.49
C SER A 50 38.31 -19.39 -45.28
N GLU A 51 37.77 -19.03 -44.13
CA GLU A 51 37.57 -19.93 -42.98
C GLU A 51 36.09 -20.36 -42.85
N PRO A 52 35.83 -21.56 -42.32
CA PRO A 52 34.63 -22.34 -42.62
C PRO A 52 33.40 -21.88 -41.83
N LEU A 53 32.21 -22.23 -42.36
CA LEU A 53 30.93 -22.12 -41.67
C LEU A 53 31.04 -22.71 -40.25
N VAL A 54 30.81 -21.87 -39.24
CA VAL A 54 30.52 -22.33 -37.89
C VAL A 54 29.06 -22.74 -37.86
N SER A 55 28.87 -24.03 -37.63
CA SER A 55 27.61 -24.73 -37.35
C SER A 55 26.72 -23.93 -36.40
N GLU A 56 25.43 -23.86 -36.73
CA GLU A 56 24.36 -23.56 -35.78
C GLU A 56 24.51 -24.52 -34.61
N THR A 57 24.88 -24.00 -33.43
CA THR A 57 24.72 -24.73 -32.18
C THR A 57 23.29 -24.47 -31.75
N GLU A 58 22.41 -25.43 -32.00
CA GLU A 58 21.12 -25.51 -31.32
C GLU A 58 21.38 -25.44 -29.82
N THR A 59 20.91 -24.35 -29.20
CA THR A 59 20.84 -24.27 -27.76
C THR A 59 19.80 -25.29 -27.32
N GLU A 60 20.23 -26.51 -26.96
CA GLU A 60 19.35 -27.52 -26.38
C GLU A 60 18.68 -26.93 -25.14
N LEU A 61 17.35 -26.82 -25.21
CA LEU A 61 16.50 -26.55 -24.05
C LEU A 61 16.72 -27.67 -23.04
N PRO A 62 16.73 -27.37 -21.73
CA PRO A 62 16.94 -28.40 -20.71
C PRO A 62 15.92 -29.54 -20.86
N ASP A 63 16.43 -30.78 -20.90
CA ASP A 63 15.74 -32.06 -21.10
C ASP A 63 14.79 -32.47 -19.94
N ASP A 64 14.42 -31.54 -19.05
CA ASP A 64 13.36 -31.82 -18.09
C ASP A 64 12.03 -31.92 -18.86
N PRO A 65 11.25 -33.01 -18.71
CA PRO A 65 9.99 -33.14 -19.39
C PRO A 65 9.06 -32.03 -18.90
N ILE A 66 8.88 -30.99 -19.72
CA ILE A 66 7.89 -29.94 -19.48
C ILE A 66 6.53 -30.64 -19.43
N LEU A 67 5.96 -30.75 -18.24
CA LEU A 67 4.65 -31.36 -18.03
C LEU A 67 3.58 -30.41 -18.60
N LEU A 68 3.30 -30.46 -19.90
CA LEU A 68 2.14 -29.80 -20.49
C LEU A 68 0.89 -30.62 -20.19
N ARG A 69 0.02 -30.11 -19.32
CA ARG A 69 -1.36 -30.57 -19.22
C ARG A 69 -2.22 -29.63 -20.06
N GLY A 70 -3.12 -30.16 -20.88
CA GLY A 70 -4.06 -29.31 -21.61
C GLY A 70 -4.93 -28.50 -20.65
N LEU A 71 -5.51 -27.39 -21.11
CA LEU A 71 -6.45 -26.60 -20.31
C LEU A 71 -7.73 -27.41 -20.01
N PRO A 72 -8.31 -27.32 -18.80
CA PRO A 72 -9.48 -28.10 -18.43
C PRO A 72 -10.78 -27.57 -19.05
N GLY A 73 -11.69 -28.47 -19.41
CA GLY A 73 -13.00 -28.12 -19.99
C GLY A 73 -12.92 -27.45 -21.36
N ASP A 74 -14.04 -26.89 -21.83
CA ASP A 74 -14.09 -26.03 -23.00
C ASP A 74 -13.77 -24.56 -22.64
N ARG A 75 -13.50 -23.70 -23.64
CA ARG A 75 -13.15 -22.29 -23.39
C ARG A 75 -14.23 -21.52 -22.62
N ASP A 76 -15.49 -21.87 -22.84
CA ASP A 76 -16.64 -21.24 -22.20
C ASP A 76 -16.82 -21.70 -20.74
N ASP A 77 -16.22 -22.83 -20.35
CA ASP A 77 -16.21 -23.33 -18.97
C ASP A 77 -15.14 -22.65 -18.11
N ARG A 78 -14.24 -21.86 -18.71
CA ARG A 78 -13.07 -21.28 -18.06
C ARG A 78 -13.17 -19.77 -17.91
N LEU A 79 -12.90 -19.30 -16.69
CA LEU A 79 -12.44 -17.95 -16.44
C LEU A 79 -10.93 -17.92 -16.70
N MET A 80 -10.53 -17.35 -17.82
CA MET A 80 -9.13 -17.22 -18.21
C MET A 80 -8.56 -15.91 -17.66
N VAL A 81 -7.65 -16.00 -16.69
CA VAL A 81 -6.96 -14.86 -16.07
C VAL A 81 -5.50 -14.83 -16.55
N GLY A 82 -5.02 -13.69 -17.01
CA GLY A 82 -3.59 -13.45 -17.21
C GLY A 82 -3.00 -12.70 -16.01
N VAL A 83 -1.84 -13.14 -15.53
CA VAL A 83 -0.99 -12.34 -14.63
C VAL A 83 0.23 -11.89 -15.43
N ASN A 84 0.44 -10.57 -15.52
CA ASN A 84 1.44 -9.99 -16.42
C ASN A 84 2.81 -9.67 -15.81
N ASN A 85 2.94 -9.88 -14.50
CA ASN A 85 4.19 -9.74 -13.78
C ASN A 85 4.46 -11.04 -13.01
N PRO A 86 5.53 -11.79 -13.33
CA PRO A 86 5.86 -13.02 -12.61
C PRO A 86 5.98 -12.83 -11.09
N ALA A 87 6.40 -11.65 -10.62
CA ALA A 87 6.50 -11.35 -9.19
C ALA A 87 5.13 -11.18 -8.49
N GLN A 88 4.05 -11.03 -9.25
CA GLN A 88 2.67 -10.99 -8.72
C GLN A 88 2.05 -12.39 -8.61
N PHE A 89 2.63 -13.40 -9.25
CA PHE A 89 2.17 -14.77 -9.09
C PHE A 89 2.61 -15.31 -7.74
N ASN A 90 1.66 -15.74 -6.91
CA ASN A 90 1.95 -16.25 -5.57
C ASN A 90 1.00 -17.35 -5.14
N LEU A 91 1.56 -18.37 -4.50
CA LEU A 91 0.82 -19.45 -3.83
C LEU A 91 1.10 -19.52 -2.32
N ASN A 92 2.02 -18.70 -1.80
CA ASN A 92 2.42 -18.70 -0.40
C ASN A 92 1.55 -17.72 0.43
N PRO A 93 0.71 -18.19 1.37
CA PRO A 93 -0.13 -17.34 2.21
C PRO A 93 0.67 -16.51 3.24
N PHE A 94 1.94 -16.86 3.49
CA PHE A 94 2.82 -16.16 4.42
C PHE A 94 3.75 -15.14 3.73
N ALA A 95 3.74 -15.05 2.40
CA ALA A 95 4.64 -14.17 1.66
C ALA A 95 4.54 -12.70 2.09
N SER A 96 5.59 -11.93 1.84
CA SER A 96 5.59 -10.49 2.06
C SER A 96 4.95 -9.75 0.89
N GLY A 97 4.26 -8.65 1.17
CA GLY A 97 3.64 -7.79 0.15
C GLY A 97 2.11 -7.89 0.11
N SER A 98 1.53 -7.32 -0.95
CA SER A 98 0.08 -7.27 -1.17
C SER A 98 -0.23 -7.34 -2.67
N SER A 99 -1.49 -7.56 -3.02
CA SER A 99 -1.96 -7.66 -4.41
C SER A 99 -1.29 -8.79 -5.22
N LEU A 100 -0.90 -9.87 -4.53
CA LEU A 100 -0.38 -11.08 -5.16
C LEU A 100 -1.56 -12.02 -5.51
N PHE A 101 -1.46 -12.74 -6.62
CA PHE A 101 -2.54 -13.56 -7.15
C PHE A 101 -2.03 -14.97 -7.55
N PRO A 102 -2.79 -16.05 -7.29
CA PRO A 102 -4.12 -16.10 -6.67
C PRO A 102 -4.12 -16.03 -5.13
N VAL A 103 -2.97 -16.17 -4.48
CA VAL A 103 -2.89 -16.12 -3.01
C VAL A 103 -2.33 -14.78 -2.57
N ASP A 104 -3.16 -13.96 -1.92
CA ASP A 104 -2.75 -12.65 -1.40
C ASP A 104 -2.52 -12.70 0.12
N PRO A 105 -1.28 -12.48 0.61
CA PRO A 105 -0.98 -12.43 2.04
C PRO A 105 -1.66 -11.28 2.80
N SER A 106 -2.20 -10.29 2.09
CA SER A 106 -2.98 -9.19 2.64
C SER A 106 -4.49 -9.44 2.63
N GLY A 107 -4.95 -10.54 2.02
CA GLY A 107 -6.36 -10.88 1.91
C GLY A 107 -7.16 -10.00 0.93
N TYR A 108 -6.51 -9.28 0.01
CA TYR A 108 -7.21 -8.51 -1.03
C TYR A 108 -7.79 -9.39 -2.14
N TYR A 109 -7.02 -10.38 -2.60
CA TYR A 109 -7.53 -11.51 -3.40
C TYR A 109 -7.76 -12.74 -2.51
N GLN A 110 -8.95 -13.33 -2.57
CA GLN A 110 -9.30 -14.53 -1.78
C GLN A 110 -9.94 -15.66 -2.63
N PRO A 111 -9.44 -16.00 -3.83
CA PRO A 111 -9.97 -17.12 -4.60
C PRO A 111 -9.69 -18.49 -3.95
N VAL A 112 -8.59 -18.61 -3.19
CA VAL A 112 -8.14 -19.88 -2.60
C VAL A 112 -8.22 -19.86 -1.08
N TYR A 113 -7.51 -18.94 -0.42
CA TYR A 113 -7.50 -18.80 1.04
C TYR A 113 -8.37 -17.64 1.48
N GLN A 114 -9.08 -17.81 2.60
CA GLN A 114 -9.93 -16.76 3.17
C GLN A 114 -9.42 -16.28 4.54
N THR A 115 -9.79 -15.07 4.92
CA THR A 115 -9.46 -14.46 6.22
C THR A 115 -10.56 -14.73 7.27
N MET A 116 -10.30 -14.47 8.55
CA MET A 116 -11.33 -14.58 9.59
C MET A 116 -12.44 -13.53 9.42
N PHE A 117 -12.02 -12.32 9.08
CA PHE A 117 -12.88 -11.15 8.88
C PHE A 117 -12.41 -10.38 7.65
N VAL A 118 -13.28 -9.54 7.10
CA VAL A 118 -12.93 -8.53 6.11
C VAL A 118 -13.42 -7.20 6.62
N PHE A 119 -12.53 -6.22 6.77
CA PHE A 119 -12.97 -4.86 7.02
C PHE A 119 -13.50 -4.25 5.73
N GLU A 120 -14.74 -3.77 5.74
CA GLU A 120 -15.41 -3.09 4.63
C GLU A 120 -15.31 -1.57 4.80
N PRO A 121 -14.35 -0.87 4.15
CA PRO A 121 -14.05 0.54 4.47
C PRO A 121 -15.23 1.48 4.22
N VAL A 122 -15.98 1.23 3.14
CA VAL A 122 -17.19 1.99 2.78
C VAL A 122 -18.29 1.86 3.83
N LEU A 123 -18.32 0.77 4.60
CA LEU A 123 -19.34 0.53 5.61
C LEU A 123 -18.83 0.76 7.03
N LEU A 124 -17.52 0.91 7.24
CA LEU A 124 -16.88 0.92 8.54
C LEU A 124 -17.37 -0.25 9.41
N ILE A 125 -17.20 -1.47 8.93
CA ILE A 125 -17.55 -2.69 9.68
C ILE A 125 -16.51 -3.79 9.42
N TYR A 126 -16.25 -4.63 10.43
CA TYR A 126 -15.60 -5.92 10.24
C TYR A 126 -16.66 -6.96 9.93
N ARG A 127 -16.73 -7.37 8.66
CA ARG A 127 -17.64 -8.41 8.18
C ARG A 127 -17.04 -9.80 8.47
N PRO A 128 -17.73 -10.69 9.22
CA PRO A 128 -17.25 -12.06 9.42
C PRO A 128 -17.21 -12.86 8.11
N VAL A 129 -16.13 -13.63 7.91
CA VAL A 129 -15.95 -14.54 6.77
C VAL A 129 -15.87 -15.99 7.27
N LEU A 130 -14.70 -16.44 7.73
CA LEU A 130 -14.56 -17.75 8.39
C LEU A 130 -15.08 -17.71 9.83
N ALA A 131 -15.06 -16.53 10.46
CA ALA A 131 -15.77 -16.30 11.71
C ALA A 131 -17.28 -16.23 11.51
N LYS A 132 -18.01 -16.64 12.54
CA LYS A 132 -19.44 -16.40 12.75
C LYS A 132 -19.65 -15.06 13.47
N SER A 133 -18.85 -14.80 14.50
CA SER A 133 -18.89 -13.57 15.30
C SER A 133 -17.60 -13.35 16.08
N PHE A 134 -17.44 -12.16 16.64
CA PHE A 134 -16.38 -11.85 17.60
C PHE A 134 -16.85 -10.84 18.66
N GLU A 135 -16.21 -10.86 19.82
CA GLU A 135 -16.40 -9.89 20.89
C GLU A 135 -15.05 -9.23 21.19
N LEU A 136 -15.00 -7.91 21.01
CA LEU A 136 -13.82 -7.10 21.25
C LEU A 136 -13.91 -6.44 22.64
N SER A 137 -12.81 -6.50 23.40
CA SER A 137 -12.62 -5.78 24.66
C SER A 137 -11.19 -5.24 24.74
N ASP A 138 -10.89 -4.39 25.72
CA ASP A 138 -9.54 -3.82 25.90
C ASP A 138 -8.42 -4.86 26.06
N HIS A 139 -8.76 -6.03 26.60
CA HIS A 139 -7.79 -7.04 27.00
C HIS A 139 -7.99 -8.41 26.36
N SER A 140 -9.01 -8.55 25.50
CA SER A 140 -9.26 -9.81 24.80
C SER A 140 -10.09 -9.65 23.54
N LEU A 141 -9.89 -10.59 22.61
CA LEU A 141 -10.71 -10.82 21.44
C LEU A 141 -11.23 -12.25 21.49
N ARG A 142 -12.54 -12.42 21.68
CA ARG A 142 -13.21 -13.73 21.60
C ARG A 142 -13.76 -13.94 20.20
N ILE A 143 -13.54 -15.11 19.62
CA ILE A 143 -13.94 -15.44 18.26
C ILE A 143 -14.77 -16.72 18.28
N THR A 144 -15.86 -16.72 17.52
CA THR A 144 -16.63 -17.93 17.20
C THR A 144 -16.53 -18.18 15.71
N ILE A 145 -16.10 -19.37 15.33
CA ILE A 145 -15.87 -19.86 13.97
C ILE A 145 -17.18 -20.42 13.41
N ARG A 146 -17.33 -20.46 12.09
CA ARG A 146 -18.47 -21.14 11.46
C ARG A 146 -18.27 -22.66 11.48
N GLU A 147 -19.33 -23.38 11.85
CA GLU A 147 -19.31 -24.85 12.04
C GLU A 147 -19.33 -25.63 10.70
N ASP A 148 -19.79 -25.02 9.60
CA ASP A 148 -20.00 -25.67 8.30
C ASP A 148 -18.95 -25.30 7.23
N ILE A 149 -17.71 -25.02 7.65
CA ILE A 149 -16.62 -24.68 6.73
C ILE A 149 -15.64 -25.85 6.63
N PHE A 150 -15.40 -26.27 5.40
CA PHE A 150 -14.47 -27.33 5.08
C PHE A 150 -13.32 -26.79 4.23
N TRP A 151 -12.12 -27.30 4.49
CA TRP A 151 -10.99 -27.18 3.60
C TRP A 151 -11.30 -27.89 2.27
N HIS A 152 -10.57 -27.52 1.22
CA HIS A 152 -10.72 -28.15 -0.10
C HIS A 152 -10.47 -29.66 -0.10
N ASP A 153 -9.86 -30.23 0.93
CA ASP A 153 -9.67 -31.67 1.11
C ASP A 153 -10.68 -32.32 2.08
N ASP A 154 -11.81 -31.64 2.33
CA ASP A 154 -12.95 -32.09 3.12
C ASP A 154 -12.70 -32.20 4.63
N TYR A 155 -11.54 -31.76 5.12
CA TYR A 155 -11.30 -31.61 6.57
C TYR A 155 -12.06 -30.39 7.10
N PRO A 156 -12.70 -30.46 8.28
CA PRO A 156 -13.37 -29.31 8.87
C PRO A 156 -12.35 -28.27 9.32
N LEU A 157 -12.68 -26.99 9.15
CA LEU A 157 -11.90 -25.90 9.72
C LEU A 157 -12.18 -25.79 11.23
N THR A 158 -11.13 -25.70 12.04
CA THR A 158 -11.24 -25.67 13.52
C THR A 158 -10.44 -24.53 14.15
N THR A 159 -10.61 -24.33 15.45
CA THR A 159 -9.79 -23.43 16.26
C THR A 159 -8.29 -23.74 16.18
N HIS A 160 -7.91 -25.01 16.01
CA HIS A 160 -6.51 -25.40 15.87
C HIS A 160 -5.85 -24.79 14.62
N ASP A 161 -6.56 -24.69 13.49
CA ASP A 161 -6.06 -24.07 12.27
C ASP A 161 -5.76 -22.56 12.48
N VAL A 162 -6.66 -21.87 13.19
CA VAL A 162 -6.51 -20.44 13.49
C VAL A 162 -5.33 -20.20 14.43
N LEU A 163 -5.23 -20.98 15.51
CA LEU A 163 -4.13 -20.88 16.47
C LEU A 163 -2.77 -21.21 15.81
N PHE A 164 -2.73 -22.27 15.01
CA PHE A 164 -1.56 -22.64 14.22
C PHE A 164 -1.15 -21.51 13.28
N THR A 165 -2.10 -20.91 12.56
CA THR A 165 -1.80 -19.82 11.62
C THR A 165 -1.17 -18.62 12.34
N ILE A 166 -1.69 -18.23 13.51
CA ILE A 166 -1.13 -17.14 14.32
C ILE A 166 0.31 -17.45 14.74
N ASP A 167 0.56 -18.66 15.25
CA ASP A 167 1.90 -19.05 15.70
C ASP A 167 2.88 -19.24 14.53
N ALA A 168 2.42 -19.70 13.37
CA ALA A 168 3.21 -19.77 12.15
C ALA A 168 3.67 -18.37 11.71
N HIS A 169 2.77 -17.38 11.69
CA HIS A 169 3.14 -15.99 11.40
C HIS A 169 4.17 -15.44 12.38
N ARG A 170 4.03 -15.74 13.68
CA ARG A 170 4.99 -15.33 14.72
C ARG A 170 6.36 -15.97 14.52
N LYS A 171 6.38 -17.26 14.18
CA LYS A 171 7.62 -18.01 13.95
C LYS A 171 8.38 -17.50 12.74
N LEU A 172 7.67 -17.24 11.64
CA LEU A 172 8.24 -16.78 10.37
C LEU A 172 8.56 -15.28 10.35
N ASP A 173 8.38 -14.57 11.47
CA ASP A 173 8.60 -13.11 11.63
C ASP A 173 7.95 -12.22 10.55
N THR A 174 6.79 -12.66 10.04
CA THR A 174 5.98 -11.87 9.12
C THR A 174 5.48 -10.57 9.78
N ASP A 175 5.00 -9.61 8.99
CA ASP A 175 4.43 -8.36 9.53
C ASP A 175 3.27 -8.61 10.51
N LYS A 176 2.41 -9.59 10.23
CA LYS A 176 1.34 -10.02 11.14
C LYS A 176 1.91 -10.72 12.37
N GLY A 177 2.94 -11.55 12.19
CA GLY A 177 3.69 -12.18 13.27
C GLY A 177 4.26 -11.20 14.28
N LYS A 178 4.80 -10.08 13.81
CA LYS A 178 5.31 -8.99 14.67
C LYS A 178 4.20 -8.37 15.52
N ILE A 179 3.01 -8.16 14.94
CA ILE A 179 1.82 -7.70 15.67
C ILE A 179 1.42 -8.73 16.74
N PHE A 180 1.30 -10.01 16.38
CA PHE A 180 0.92 -11.04 17.35
C PHE A 180 1.96 -11.20 18.46
N SER A 181 3.25 -11.28 18.14
CA SER A 181 4.34 -11.35 19.12
C SER A 181 4.39 -10.14 20.05
N ARG A 182 4.06 -8.95 19.55
CA ARG A 182 3.98 -7.73 20.35
C ARG A 182 2.78 -7.75 21.29
N TYR A 183 1.59 -8.07 20.81
CA TYR A 183 0.33 -7.77 21.52
C TYR A 183 -0.33 -8.98 22.19
N VAL A 184 -0.11 -10.21 21.71
CA VAL A 184 -0.70 -11.42 22.29
C VAL A 184 0.02 -11.80 23.58
N ALA A 185 -0.74 -11.99 24.65
CA ALA A 185 -0.25 -12.49 25.93
C ALA A 185 -0.50 -14.00 26.08
N ASP A 186 -1.69 -14.46 25.67
CA ASP A 186 -2.10 -15.86 25.75
C ASP A 186 -3.21 -16.14 24.72
N MET A 187 -3.36 -17.39 24.31
CA MET A 187 -4.45 -17.83 23.43
C MET A 187 -5.09 -19.08 24.04
N ARG A 188 -6.41 -19.04 24.23
CA ARG A 188 -7.17 -20.11 24.85
C ARG A 188 -8.25 -20.63 23.93
N GLU A 189 -8.19 -21.92 23.67
CA GLU A 189 -9.27 -22.68 23.05
C GLU A 189 -10.32 -23.06 24.10
N TRP A 190 -11.59 -22.95 23.74
CA TRP A 190 -12.72 -23.39 24.58
C TRP A 190 -13.35 -24.66 24.03
N ASP A 191 -13.46 -24.75 22.71
CA ASP A 191 -13.98 -25.86 21.92
C ASP A 191 -13.45 -25.77 20.47
N ALA A 192 -13.98 -26.60 19.57
CA ALA A 192 -13.51 -26.70 18.18
C ALA A 192 -13.84 -25.44 17.34
N ASP A 193 -14.77 -24.59 17.78
CA ASP A 193 -15.25 -23.41 17.07
C ASP A 193 -15.14 -22.10 17.88
N SER A 194 -14.61 -22.11 19.09
CA SER A 194 -14.49 -20.94 19.98
C SER A 194 -13.12 -20.83 20.62
N LEU A 195 -12.52 -19.65 20.45
CA LEU A 195 -11.24 -19.30 21.05
C LEU A 195 -11.26 -17.88 21.62
N THR A 196 -10.29 -17.58 22.49
CA THR A 196 -10.05 -16.23 23.01
C THR A 196 -8.56 -15.91 22.94
N ILE A 197 -8.25 -14.75 22.37
CA ILE A 197 -6.90 -14.19 22.35
C ILE A 197 -6.84 -13.12 23.45
N TYR A 198 -5.99 -13.33 24.45
CA TYR A 198 -5.74 -12.36 25.52
C TYR A 198 -4.57 -11.45 25.15
N THR A 199 -4.70 -10.17 25.45
CA THR A 199 -3.70 -9.16 25.07
C THR A 199 -2.85 -8.71 26.26
N LYS A 200 -1.65 -8.19 25.97
CA LYS A 200 -0.75 -7.66 26.99
C LYS A 200 -1.33 -6.37 27.58
N LYS A 201 -1.55 -6.35 28.90
CA LYS A 201 -2.26 -5.27 29.62
C LYS A 201 -1.62 -3.88 29.53
N ASN A 202 -0.32 -3.79 29.23
CA ASN A 202 0.42 -2.54 29.11
C ASN A 202 0.40 -1.96 27.68
N GLU A 203 -0.15 -2.67 26.71
CA GLU A 203 -0.26 -2.21 25.32
C GLU A 203 -1.68 -1.66 25.07
N LYS A 204 -1.80 -0.35 24.84
CA LYS A 204 -3.06 0.26 24.41
C LYS A 204 -3.47 -0.26 23.03
N ASN A 205 -4.78 -0.40 22.81
CA ASN A 205 -5.38 -0.80 21.53
C ASN A 205 -4.92 -2.17 21.00
N ALA A 206 -4.30 -3.01 21.84
CA ALA A 206 -3.77 -4.31 21.44
C ALA A 206 -4.81 -5.19 20.73
N SER A 207 -6.05 -5.21 21.24
CA SER A 207 -7.14 -5.98 20.65
C SER A 207 -7.55 -5.48 19.25
N TRP A 208 -7.48 -4.16 19.01
CA TRP A 208 -7.73 -3.58 17.69
C TRP A 208 -6.65 -4.00 16.68
N PHE A 209 -5.38 -3.93 17.06
CA PHE A 209 -4.28 -4.37 16.18
C PHE A 209 -4.36 -5.86 15.85
N ILE A 210 -4.76 -6.69 16.82
CA ILE A 210 -4.96 -8.14 16.60
C ILE A 210 -6.17 -8.38 15.69
N LEU A 211 -7.31 -7.72 15.91
CA LEU A 211 -8.48 -7.82 15.05
C LEU A 211 -8.16 -7.43 13.60
N ASP A 212 -7.41 -6.33 13.44
CA ASP A 212 -6.97 -5.85 12.13
C ASP A 212 -6.04 -6.85 11.43
N ALA A 213 -5.07 -7.41 12.16
CA ALA A 213 -4.19 -8.44 11.65
C ALA A 213 -4.97 -9.68 11.17
N LEU A 214 -5.95 -10.15 11.94
CA LEU A 214 -6.82 -11.27 11.57
C LEU A 214 -7.74 -10.96 10.38
N SER A 215 -8.04 -9.69 10.11
CA SER A 215 -8.82 -9.28 8.95
C SER A 215 -8.02 -9.30 7.63
N ARG A 216 -6.70 -9.41 7.73
CA ARG A 216 -5.74 -9.38 6.62
C ARG A 216 -4.91 -10.66 6.51
N MET A 217 -5.11 -11.62 7.40
CA MET A 217 -4.32 -12.84 7.51
C MET A 217 -5.13 -14.02 6.94
N PRO A 218 -4.76 -14.56 5.76
CA PRO A 218 -5.36 -15.80 5.27
C PRO A 218 -5.14 -16.93 6.28
N VAL A 219 -6.19 -17.69 6.58
CA VAL A 219 -6.10 -18.85 7.47
C VAL A 219 -5.56 -20.04 6.67
N VAL A 220 -4.68 -20.83 7.27
CA VAL A 220 -4.11 -22.03 6.65
C VAL A 220 -4.47 -23.30 7.42
N ALA A 221 -4.56 -24.41 6.69
CA ALA A 221 -4.81 -25.73 7.25
C ALA A 221 -3.58 -26.24 8.03
N GLN A 222 -3.72 -26.49 9.32
CA GLN A 222 -2.62 -26.98 10.14
C GLN A 222 -2.06 -28.30 9.59
N HIS A 223 -2.94 -29.23 9.19
CA HIS A 223 -2.54 -30.56 8.68
C HIS A 223 -1.83 -30.53 7.33
N ILE A 224 -1.79 -29.37 6.66
CA ILE A 224 -1.07 -29.16 5.40
C ILE A 224 0.25 -28.42 5.63
N TRP A 225 0.24 -27.42 6.50
CA TRP A 225 1.35 -26.47 6.65
C TRP A 225 2.28 -26.77 7.83
N SER A 226 1.89 -27.63 8.79
CA SER A 226 2.66 -27.86 10.02
C SER A 226 4.10 -28.27 9.76
N ASP A 227 4.32 -29.18 8.82
CA ASP A 227 5.64 -29.77 8.57
C ASP A 227 6.56 -28.73 7.89
N ALA A 228 6.06 -28.04 6.87
CA ALA A 228 6.81 -26.98 6.18
C ALA A 228 7.20 -25.83 7.13
N VAL A 229 6.32 -25.46 8.06
CA VAL A 229 6.59 -24.39 9.03
C VAL A 229 7.52 -24.88 10.16
N SER A 230 7.47 -26.15 10.55
CA SER A 230 8.21 -26.69 11.70
C SER A 230 9.74 -26.61 11.54
N ASP A 231 10.25 -26.79 10.32
CA ASP A 231 11.69 -26.83 10.06
C ASP A 231 12.26 -25.52 9.50
N THR A 232 11.42 -24.50 9.35
CA THR A 232 11.76 -23.25 8.67
C THR A 232 12.02 -22.10 9.66
N PRO A 233 13.16 -21.38 9.56
CA PRO A 233 13.48 -20.27 10.46
C PRO A 233 12.78 -18.95 10.12
N ASP A 234 12.48 -18.69 8.84
CA ASP A 234 11.93 -17.43 8.34
C ASP A 234 11.12 -17.65 7.06
N VAL A 235 10.32 -16.67 6.66
CA VAL A 235 9.46 -16.77 5.46
C VAL A 235 10.23 -17.03 4.17
N ASP A 236 11.45 -16.49 4.03
CA ASP A 236 12.26 -16.62 2.81
C ASP A 236 12.84 -18.03 2.65
N SER A 237 12.94 -18.78 3.75
CA SER A 237 13.41 -20.17 3.79
C SER A 237 12.29 -21.20 3.64
N LEU A 238 11.03 -20.78 3.54
CA LEU A 238 9.88 -21.68 3.41
C LEU A 238 9.86 -22.30 2.01
N ASP A 239 9.86 -23.63 1.90
CA ASP A 239 9.65 -24.30 0.61
C ASP A 239 8.15 -24.43 0.31
N GLU A 240 7.50 -23.33 -0.09
CA GLU A 240 6.06 -23.34 -0.37
C GLU A 240 5.68 -24.25 -1.54
N ARG A 241 6.61 -24.52 -2.47
CA ARG A 241 6.33 -25.31 -3.68
C ARG A 241 6.11 -26.78 -3.35
N SER A 242 6.64 -27.23 -2.22
CA SER A 242 6.39 -28.57 -1.69
C SER A 242 5.00 -28.71 -1.04
N VAL A 243 4.33 -27.60 -0.75
CA VAL A 243 3.06 -27.57 -0.02
C VAL A 243 1.88 -27.57 -1.00
N ARG A 244 0.90 -28.45 -0.74
CA ARG A 244 -0.32 -28.51 -1.55
C ARG A 244 -1.18 -27.26 -1.31
N VAL A 245 -1.71 -26.69 -2.38
CA VAL A 245 -2.65 -25.57 -2.32
C VAL A 245 -4.04 -26.07 -1.89
N VAL A 246 -4.31 -25.98 -0.60
CA VAL A 246 -5.58 -26.37 0.04
C VAL A 246 -6.11 -25.18 0.84
N GLY A 247 -7.22 -24.61 0.42
CA GLY A 247 -7.84 -23.44 1.04
C GLY A 247 -9.30 -23.68 1.42
N THR A 248 -10.03 -22.60 1.69
CA THR A 248 -11.48 -22.59 1.99
C THR A 248 -12.30 -21.78 0.99
N GLY A 249 -11.62 -21.12 0.04
CA GLY A 249 -12.21 -20.22 -0.94
C GLY A 249 -12.96 -20.93 -2.07
N PRO A 250 -13.51 -20.14 -3.01
CA PRO A 250 -14.37 -20.62 -4.09
C PRO A 250 -13.64 -21.42 -5.19
N TRP A 251 -12.30 -21.47 -5.19
CA TRP A 251 -11.51 -22.12 -6.22
C TRP A 251 -10.52 -23.12 -5.61
N LYS A 252 -10.78 -24.41 -5.83
CA LYS A 252 -9.98 -25.55 -5.38
C LYS A 252 -8.91 -25.91 -6.41
N PHE A 253 -7.68 -26.14 -5.97
CA PHE A 253 -6.58 -26.53 -6.87
C PHE A 253 -6.96 -27.74 -7.74
N TYR A 254 -6.67 -27.67 -9.04
CA TYR A 254 -6.95 -28.74 -10.00
C TYR A 254 -5.66 -29.27 -10.66
N GLN A 255 -4.90 -28.41 -11.32
CA GLN A 255 -3.62 -28.78 -11.94
C GLN A 255 -2.67 -27.59 -12.07
N ASP A 256 -1.38 -27.85 -12.14
CA ASP A 256 -0.34 -26.87 -12.41
C ASP A 256 0.61 -27.39 -13.50
N ASP A 257 1.01 -26.50 -14.39
CA ASP A 257 2.04 -26.71 -15.39
C ASP A 257 2.91 -25.45 -15.57
N ALA A 258 3.86 -25.52 -16.50
CA ALA A 258 4.83 -24.44 -16.72
C ALA A 258 4.19 -23.11 -17.12
N ALA A 259 3.08 -23.13 -17.85
CA ALA A 259 2.44 -21.94 -18.42
C ALA A 259 1.18 -21.52 -17.65
N ALA A 260 0.50 -22.46 -17.01
CA ALA A 260 -0.81 -22.27 -16.42
C ALA A 260 -0.96 -22.99 -15.07
N ILE A 261 -1.80 -22.42 -14.22
CA ILE A 261 -2.38 -23.13 -13.07
C ILE A 261 -3.90 -23.04 -13.18
N SER A 262 -4.59 -24.15 -12.94
CA SER A 262 -6.04 -24.22 -12.98
C SER A 262 -6.63 -24.68 -11.66
N PHE A 263 -7.80 -24.14 -11.36
CA PHE A 263 -8.61 -24.43 -10.19
C PHE A 263 -10.02 -24.83 -10.65
N GLN A 264 -10.62 -25.78 -9.95
CA GLN A 264 -12.02 -26.16 -10.11
C GLN A 264 -12.87 -25.36 -9.12
N ARG A 265 -14.07 -24.98 -9.57
CA ARG A 265 -15.02 -24.27 -8.71
C ARG A 265 -15.44 -25.11 -7.50
N ASN A 266 -15.52 -24.46 -6.35
CA ASN A 266 -15.85 -25.04 -5.05
C ASN A 266 -16.90 -24.17 -4.34
N LEU A 267 -18.15 -24.22 -4.81
CA LEU A 267 -19.29 -23.49 -4.24
C LEU A 267 -20.51 -24.42 -4.18
N ALA A 268 -21.41 -24.19 -3.23
CA ALA A 268 -22.68 -24.90 -3.16
C ALA A 268 -23.55 -24.57 -4.40
N ASP A 269 -24.28 -25.57 -4.90
CA ASP A 269 -24.95 -25.69 -6.21
C ASP A 269 -25.98 -24.61 -6.63
N GLU A 270 -26.05 -23.44 -5.97
CA GLU A 270 -27.04 -22.39 -6.31
C GLU A 270 -26.52 -21.28 -7.24
N ASP A 271 -25.25 -21.30 -7.64
CA ASP A 271 -24.69 -20.24 -8.47
C ASP A 271 -24.77 -20.54 -9.98
N THR A 272 -25.68 -19.82 -10.64
CA THR A 272 -26.07 -19.92 -12.06
C THR A 272 -24.98 -19.61 -13.10
N THR A 273 -23.73 -19.41 -12.69
CA THR A 273 -22.61 -19.18 -13.61
C THR A 273 -22.05 -20.51 -14.14
N ASN A 274 -22.05 -20.70 -15.46
CA ASN A 274 -21.56 -21.91 -16.16
C ASN A 274 -20.03 -22.13 -16.04
N LEU A 275 -19.31 -21.26 -15.33
CA LEU A 275 -17.87 -21.35 -15.17
C LEU A 275 -17.50 -22.47 -14.21
N SER A 276 -16.83 -23.50 -14.72
CA SER A 276 -16.37 -24.64 -13.92
C SER A 276 -14.93 -24.49 -13.45
N TYR A 277 -14.13 -23.69 -14.15
CA TYR A 277 -12.69 -23.56 -13.90
C TYR A 277 -12.22 -22.11 -13.89
N LEU A 278 -11.25 -21.82 -13.02
CA LEU A 278 -10.40 -20.64 -13.06
C LEU A 278 -9.04 -21.08 -13.58
N THR A 279 -8.56 -20.50 -14.67
CA THR A 279 -7.23 -20.80 -15.23
C THR A 279 -6.41 -19.54 -15.29
N ILE A 280 -5.23 -19.57 -14.68
CA ILE A 280 -4.31 -18.45 -14.58
C ILE A 280 -3.12 -18.72 -15.49
N LEU A 281 -2.94 -17.88 -16.51
CA LEU A 281 -1.79 -17.89 -17.40
C LEU A 281 -0.68 -16.98 -16.85
N LYS A 282 0.54 -17.53 -16.78
CA LYS A 282 1.73 -16.89 -16.24
C LYS A 282 2.48 -16.18 -17.37
N TYR A 283 2.24 -14.89 -17.57
CA TYR A 283 2.96 -14.13 -18.61
C TYR A 283 4.27 -13.55 -18.06
N ALA A 284 5.37 -13.85 -18.74
CA ALA A 284 6.68 -13.29 -18.42
C ALA A 284 6.84 -11.82 -18.87
N GLN A 285 6.02 -11.37 -19.82
CA GLN A 285 6.09 -10.02 -20.38
C GLN A 285 4.69 -9.41 -20.48
N THR A 286 4.57 -8.16 -20.02
CA THR A 286 3.33 -7.39 -20.07
C THR A 286 2.75 -7.23 -21.47
N SER A 287 3.59 -7.14 -22.49
CA SER A 287 3.17 -7.02 -23.90
C SER A 287 2.38 -8.24 -24.39
N PHE A 288 2.78 -9.45 -24.02
CA PHE A 288 2.07 -10.67 -24.40
C PHE A 288 0.73 -10.79 -23.68
N ALA A 289 0.68 -10.44 -22.41
CA ALA A 289 -0.56 -10.44 -21.65
C ALA A 289 -1.55 -9.39 -22.20
N LYS A 290 -1.06 -8.20 -22.58
CA LYS A 290 -1.84 -7.15 -23.28
C LYS A 290 -2.36 -7.64 -24.64
N TYR A 291 -1.54 -8.34 -25.42
CA TYR A 291 -1.99 -8.93 -26.68
C TYR A 291 -3.09 -9.98 -26.46
N ALA A 292 -2.92 -10.86 -25.48
CA ALA A 292 -3.88 -11.91 -25.18
C ALA A 292 -5.26 -11.36 -24.76
N ILE A 293 -5.30 -10.33 -23.90
CA ILE A 293 -6.56 -9.68 -23.51
C ILE A 293 -7.20 -8.93 -24.69
N GLU A 294 -6.41 -8.26 -25.55
CA GLU A 294 -6.91 -7.56 -26.75
C GLU A 294 -7.48 -8.53 -27.81
N ASN A 295 -7.00 -9.77 -27.87
CA ASN A 295 -7.49 -10.80 -28.81
C ASN A 295 -8.47 -11.79 -28.17
N SER A 296 -8.97 -11.49 -26.97
CA SER A 296 -9.93 -12.32 -26.23
C SER A 296 -9.42 -13.73 -25.87
N GLU A 297 -8.11 -13.96 -25.85
CA GLU A 297 -7.52 -15.23 -25.41
C GLU A 297 -7.68 -15.43 -23.89
N ILE A 298 -7.69 -14.32 -23.14
CA ILE A 298 -8.01 -14.24 -21.71
C ILE A 298 -9.21 -13.32 -21.48
N ASP A 299 -9.95 -13.55 -20.39
CA ASP A 299 -11.13 -12.76 -20.00
C ASP A 299 -10.76 -11.60 -19.07
N LEU A 300 -9.73 -11.80 -18.25
CA LEU A 300 -9.29 -10.85 -17.23
C LEU A 300 -7.75 -10.79 -17.19
N LEU A 301 -7.21 -9.60 -17.11
CA LEU A 301 -5.79 -9.34 -16.90
C LEU A 301 -5.60 -8.68 -15.54
N ILE A 302 -4.90 -9.35 -14.63
CA ILE A 302 -4.53 -8.82 -13.31
C ILE A 302 -3.06 -8.37 -13.35
N GLY A 303 -2.79 -7.22 -12.72
CA GLY A 303 -1.44 -6.67 -12.57
C GLY A 303 -1.32 -5.25 -13.10
N GLU A 304 -0.23 -4.94 -13.80
CA GLU A 304 -0.02 -3.61 -14.39
C GLU A 304 -0.93 -3.41 -15.60
N VAL A 305 -2.09 -2.80 -15.36
CA VAL A 305 -3.16 -2.69 -16.36
C VAL A 305 -3.24 -1.32 -17.04
N ASP A 306 -2.35 -0.39 -16.70
CA ASP A 306 -2.29 0.91 -17.38
C ASP A 306 -1.71 0.74 -18.80
N VAL A 307 -2.62 0.67 -19.77
CA VAL A 307 -2.30 0.50 -21.20
C VAL A 307 -1.70 1.79 -21.80
N GLY A 308 -1.79 2.92 -21.08
CA GLY A 308 -1.45 4.26 -21.58
C GLY A 308 -0.15 4.88 -21.06
N GLU A 309 0.41 4.45 -19.92
CA GLU A 309 1.56 5.15 -19.32
C GLU A 309 2.89 4.83 -20.03
N GLU A 310 3.08 3.60 -20.54
CA GLU A 310 4.29 3.21 -21.29
C GLU A 310 4.38 3.84 -22.70
N ARG A 311 3.25 4.25 -23.29
CA ARG A 311 3.24 4.82 -24.67
C ARG A 311 3.91 6.20 -24.77
N SER A 312 4.31 6.81 -23.65
CA SER A 312 4.97 8.12 -23.63
C SER A 312 6.46 8.08 -24.04
N LEU A 313 7.10 6.90 -24.07
CA LEU A 313 8.56 6.84 -24.29
C LEU A 313 8.99 6.34 -25.67
N ASN A 314 8.16 5.64 -26.45
CA ASN A 314 8.52 5.17 -27.80
C ASN A 314 7.29 4.87 -28.67
N ALA A 315 6.71 5.86 -29.36
CA ALA A 315 5.90 5.58 -30.57
C ALA A 315 5.71 6.83 -31.43
N THR A 316 6.65 7.07 -32.33
CA THR A 316 6.28 7.56 -33.66
C THR A 316 5.30 6.56 -34.28
N SER A 317 4.16 7.05 -34.75
CA SER A 317 3.14 6.34 -35.55
C SER A 317 2.40 5.16 -34.90
N SER A 318 1.16 5.41 -34.46
CA SER A 318 0.05 4.50 -34.77
C SER A 318 -1.20 5.33 -35.04
N LYS A 319 -1.46 5.60 -36.33
CA LYS A 319 -2.74 6.11 -36.81
C LYS A 319 -3.82 5.03 -36.55
N GLY A 320 -4.90 5.43 -35.89
CA GLY A 320 -6.24 4.86 -36.04
C GLY A 320 -6.40 3.36 -35.74
N LYS A 321 -6.20 2.93 -34.49
CA LYS A 321 -6.90 1.74 -33.98
C LYS A 321 -8.14 2.22 -33.24
N GLU A 322 -9.32 1.82 -33.72
CA GLU A 322 -10.56 1.88 -32.94
C GLU A 322 -10.29 1.21 -31.58
N GLN A 323 -10.70 1.87 -30.51
CA GLN A 323 -10.64 1.31 -29.18
C GLN A 323 -11.61 0.13 -29.12
N ASP A 324 -11.14 -1.05 -28.72
CA ASP A 324 -11.99 -2.23 -28.61
C ASP A 324 -13.07 -1.96 -27.56
N HIS A 325 -14.33 -1.87 -28.02
CA HIS A 325 -15.50 -1.61 -27.17
C HIS A 325 -15.73 -2.69 -26.11
N ASN A 326 -15.06 -3.84 -26.20
CA ASN A 326 -15.16 -4.93 -25.24
C ASN A 326 -14.18 -4.82 -24.07
N LEU A 327 -13.21 -3.90 -24.11
CA LEU A 327 -12.23 -3.74 -23.03
C LEU A 327 -12.74 -2.79 -21.95
N HIS A 328 -12.70 -3.25 -20.70
CA HIS A 328 -13.16 -2.51 -19.54
C HIS A 328 -12.14 -2.57 -18.40
N TYR A 329 -11.81 -1.42 -17.82
CA TYR A 329 -11.09 -1.39 -16.55
C TYR A 329 -11.97 -1.92 -15.42
N VAL A 330 -11.39 -2.73 -14.56
CA VAL A 330 -11.99 -3.18 -13.30
C VAL A 330 -11.43 -2.33 -12.18
N TYR A 331 -12.32 -1.77 -11.37
CA TYR A 331 -12.02 -0.95 -10.22
C TYR A 331 -12.54 -1.59 -8.95
N SER A 332 -11.77 -1.55 -7.87
CA SER A 332 -12.18 -2.06 -6.57
C SER A 332 -11.58 -1.23 -5.43
N GLY A 333 -12.45 -0.56 -4.67
CA GLY A 333 -12.07 0.39 -3.61
C GLY A 333 -11.86 1.83 -4.09
N GLN A 334 -11.59 2.72 -3.13
CA GLN A 334 -11.35 4.15 -3.35
C GLN A 334 -10.06 4.59 -2.68
N VAL A 335 -9.38 5.58 -3.24
CA VAL A 335 -8.16 6.15 -2.70
C VAL A 335 -8.33 7.66 -2.62
N LEU A 336 -8.08 8.24 -1.45
CA LEU A 336 -7.87 9.67 -1.25
C LEU A 336 -6.36 9.90 -1.21
N GLY A 337 -5.88 10.93 -1.90
CA GLY A 337 -4.49 11.32 -1.78
C GLY A 337 -4.27 12.82 -1.69
N GLY A 338 -3.13 13.16 -1.12
CA GLY A 338 -2.83 14.53 -0.72
C GLY A 338 -1.42 14.68 -0.19
N LEU A 339 -1.16 15.82 0.46
CA LEU A 339 0.13 16.16 1.02
C LEU A 339 0.04 16.28 2.54
N ALA A 340 0.83 15.50 3.25
CA ALA A 340 1.02 15.66 4.68
C ALA A 340 2.01 16.78 4.97
N ILE A 341 1.73 17.56 6.02
CA ILE A 341 2.57 18.66 6.48
C ILE A 341 3.27 18.27 7.77
N ASN A 342 4.60 18.20 7.75
CA ASN A 342 5.39 17.98 8.95
C ASN A 342 5.63 19.32 9.69
N TYR A 343 4.76 19.64 10.64
CA TYR A 343 4.84 20.90 11.39
C TYR A 343 6.15 21.05 12.19
N ALA A 344 6.84 19.95 12.49
CA ALA A 344 8.06 19.96 13.30
C ALA A 344 9.35 20.10 12.46
N SER A 345 9.24 20.03 11.13
CA SER A 345 10.39 20.06 10.23
C SER A 345 11.05 21.44 10.13
N ARG A 346 10.28 22.51 10.29
CA ARG A 346 10.74 23.91 10.22
C ARG A 346 9.92 24.84 11.15
N PRO A 347 10.51 25.93 11.66
CA PRO A 347 9.79 26.89 12.50
C PRO A 347 8.52 27.46 11.84
N GLU A 348 8.56 27.72 10.54
CA GLU A 348 7.44 28.31 9.79
C GLU A 348 6.27 27.33 9.69
N LEU A 349 6.55 26.04 9.45
CA LEU A 349 5.53 24.97 9.46
C LEU A 349 4.95 24.70 10.85
N GLY A 350 5.66 25.12 11.90
CA GLY A 350 5.16 25.09 13.28
C GLY A 350 4.03 26.10 13.54
N ARG A 351 3.91 27.17 12.73
CA ARG A 351 2.89 28.21 12.87
C ARG A 351 1.57 27.75 12.24
N ARG A 352 0.49 27.74 13.02
CA ARG A 352 -0.82 27.22 12.58
C ARG A 352 -1.36 28.01 11.39
N ALA A 353 -1.24 29.33 11.41
CA ALA A 353 -1.70 30.19 10.32
C ALA A 353 -0.95 29.93 9.00
N PHE A 354 0.35 29.60 9.05
CA PHE A 354 1.10 29.25 7.84
C PHE A 354 0.64 27.91 7.25
N ARG A 355 0.38 26.91 8.09
CA ARG A 355 -0.19 25.64 7.63
C ARG A 355 -1.59 25.83 7.04
N HIS A 356 -2.42 26.66 7.67
CA HIS A 356 -3.72 27.02 7.13
C HIS A 356 -3.58 27.63 5.73
N PHE A 357 -2.65 28.58 5.54
CA PHE A 357 -2.36 29.15 4.22
C PHE A 357 -1.99 28.07 3.18
N LEU A 358 -1.17 27.08 3.56
CA LEU A 358 -0.81 25.97 2.66
C LEU A 358 -2.00 25.11 2.23
N VAL A 359 -2.96 24.89 3.14
CA VAL A 359 -4.19 24.14 2.87
C VAL A 359 -5.17 24.98 2.06
N ALA A 360 -5.36 26.25 2.43
CA ALA A 360 -6.34 27.15 1.82
C ALA A 360 -6.01 27.51 0.37
N MET A 361 -4.74 27.47 -0.04
CA MET A 361 -4.37 27.67 -1.44
C MET A 361 -4.67 26.46 -2.36
N ALA A 362 -4.92 25.27 -1.81
CA ALA A 362 -5.21 24.08 -2.61
C ALA A 362 -6.70 23.90 -2.87
N ASP A 363 -7.09 23.82 -4.15
CA ASP A 363 -8.38 23.28 -4.55
C ASP A 363 -8.21 21.87 -5.16
N PRO A 364 -8.83 20.82 -4.60
CA PRO A 364 -8.87 19.51 -5.26
C PRO A 364 -9.42 19.57 -6.68
N GLU A 365 -10.28 20.54 -7.01
CA GLU A 365 -10.80 20.72 -8.38
C GLU A 365 -9.69 21.02 -9.40
N ASP A 366 -8.63 21.72 -9.00
CA ASP A 366 -7.49 22.07 -9.87
C ASP A 366 -6.56 20.88 -10.16
N THR A 367 -6.64 19.84 -9.33
CA THR A 367 -5.70 18.71 -9.38
C THR A 367 -6.38 17.38 -9.69
N LYS A 368 -7.67 17.20 -9.41
CA LYS A 368 -8.38 15.90 -9.55
C LYS A 368 -8.29 15.26 -10.93
N ILE A 369 -8.29 16.05 -12.02
CA ILE A 369 -8.19 15.52 -13.38
C ILE A 369 -6.80 14.96 -13.68
N LEU A 370 -5.77 15.45 -12.99
CA LEU A 370 -4.40 14.95 -13.10
C LEU A 370 -4.25 13.60 -12.41
N TRP A 371 -5.15 13.26 -11.48
CA TRP A 371 -5.13 12.04 -10.68
C TRP A 371 -5.83 10.85 -11.32
N SER A 372 -6.94 11.09 -12.00
CA SER A 372 -7.84 10.04 -12.44
C SER A 372 -8.62 10.51 -13.65
N ASP A 373 -8.82 9.60 -14.61
CA ASP A 373 -9.76 9.81 -15.72
C ASP A 373 -11.22 9.74 -15.21
N TYR A 374 -11.40 9.13 -14.03
CA TYR A 374 -12.66 9.06 -13.31
C TYR A 374 -12.46 9.60 -11.90
N PRO A 375 -12.29 10.93 -11.74
CA PRO A 375 -12.08 11.52 -10.44
C PRO A 375 -13.33 11.38 -9.58
N ILE A 376 -13.12 11.18 -8.28
CA ILE A 376 -14.20 11.26 -7.29
C ILE A 376 -14.24 12.70 -6.79
N GLU A 377 -15.45 13.28 -6.71
CA GLU A 377 -15.66 14.58 -6.09
C GLU A 377 -15.05 14.58 -4.67
N THR A 378 -14.13 15.53 -4.46
CA THR A 378 -13.31 15.64 -3.25
C THR A 378 -13.38 17.08 -2.77
N ALA A 379 -13.72 17.29 -1.51
CA ALA A 379 -13.75 18.61 -0.89
C ALA A 379 -12.40 18.96 -0.25
N ARG A 380 -12.17 20.24 0.01
CA ARG A 380 -11.01 20.72 0.79
C ARG A 380 -10.99 20.18 2.23
N THR A 381 -12.15 19.73 2.72
CA THR A 381 -12.34 19.13 4.03
C THR A 381 -12.12 17.61 4.07
N ASP A 382 -11.89 16.96 2.92
CA ASP A 382 -11.64 15.52 2.82
C ASP A 382 -10.19 15.19 3.20
N VAL A 383 -9.88 15.24 4.49
CA VAL A 383 -8.48 15.18 4.99
C VAL A 383 -8.07 13.85 5.64
N LEU A 384 -9.02 12.95 5.90
CA LEU A 384 -8.79 11.79 6.76
C LEU A 384 -8.70 10.47 5.99
N SER A 385 -9.80 10.05 5.36
CA SER A 385 -9.96 8.70 4.80
C SER A 385 -10.63 8.76 3.41
N ILE A 386 -10.92 7.59 2.84
CA ILE A 386 -11.54 7.48 1.51
C ILE A 386 -12.83 8.32 1.39
N PRO A 387 -13.19 8.80 0.19
CA PRO A 387 -14.36 9.67 0.01
C PRO A 387 -15.66 9.11 0.57
N SER A 388 -15.87 7.79 0.50
CA SER A 388 -17.09 7.18 1.06
C SER A 388 -17.18 7.24 2.58
N VAL A 389 -16.04 7.28 3.28
CA VAL A 389 -15.99 7.48 4.74
C VAL A 389 -16.24 8.96 5.03
N MET A 390 -15.55 9.87 4.34
CA MET A 390 -15.75 11.32 4.51
C MET A 390 -17.20 11.75 4.27
N LYS A 391 -17.90 11.12 3.32
CA LYS A 391 -19.33 11.34 3.05
C LYS A 391 -20.27 10.98 4.21
N LYS A 392 -19.83 10.18 5.19
CA LYS A 392 -20.62 9.83 6.37
C LYS A 392 -20.45 10.81 7.52
N LEU A 393 -19.42 11.66 7.45
CA LEU A 393 -19.11 12.65 8.46
C LEU A 393 -20.04 13.87 8.33
N ASP A 394 -20.21 14.62 9.42
CA ASP A 394 -20.96 15.88 9.42
C ASP A 394 -20.18 16.94 8.63
N ARG A 395 -20.54 17.08 7.37
CA ARG A 395 -19.95 18.05 6.45
C ARG A 395 -20.08 19.48 6.93
N ARG A 396 -21.19 19.86 7.58
CA ARG A 396 -21.38 21.23 8.05
C ARG A 396 -20.43 21.55 9.19
N ALA A 397 -20.18 20.58 10.07
CA ALA A 397 -19.17 20.73 11.12
C ALA A 397 -17.76 20.90 10.51
N LEU A 398 -17.39 20.06 9.54
CA LEU A 398 -16.10 20.16 8.85
C LEU A 398 -15.93 21.48 8.09
N GLU A 399 -16.96 21.92 7.35
CA GLU A 399 -16.98 23.20 6.63
C GLU A 399 -16.92 24.39 7.59
N SER A 400 -17.62 24.32 8.73
CA SER A 400 -17.57 25.36 9.76
C SER A 400 -16.19 25.47 10.41
N VAL A 401 -15.46 24.36 10.57
CA VAL A 401 -14.07 24.37 11.05
C VAL A 401 -13.14 24.97 9.99
N PHE A 402 -13.38 24.65 8.73
CA PHE A 402 -12.55 25.10 7.61
C PHE A 402 -12.69 26.61 7.34
N GLY A 403 -13.92 27.13 7.36
CA GLY A 403 -14.19 28.54 7.14
C GLY A 403 -14.19 28.97 5.67
N GLU A 404 -14.29 30.27 5.44
CA GLU A 404 -14.30 30.87 4.10
C GLU A 404 -12.87 31.12 3.58
N ILE A 405 -12.70 31.03 2.26
CA ILE A 405 -11.44 31.36 1.59
C ILE A 405 -11.64 32.59 0.71
N SER A 406 -10.74 33.56 0.85
CA SER A 406 -10.58 34.70 -0.05
C SER A 406 -9.11 35.12 -0.10
N ASP A 407 -8.75 36.00 -1.03
CA ASP A 407 -7.40 36.58 -1.09
C ASP A 407 -7.05 37.35 0.20
N ASP A 408 -8.03 38.06 0.78
CA ASP A 408 -7.86 38.77 2.07
C ASP A 408 -7.52 37.78 3.20
N VAL A 409 -8.06 36.56 3.16
CA VAL A 409 -7.73 35.51 4.13
C VAL A 409 -6.28 35.07 3.98
N PHE A 410 -5.74 34.97 2.75
CA PHE A 410 -4.34 34.58 2.55
C PHE A 410 -3.36 35.58 3.15
N ASP A 411 -3.59 36.88 2.92
CA ASP A 411 -2.74 37.92 3.47
C ASP A 411 -2.84 37.97 5.01
N ALA A 412 -4.05 37.82 5.56
CA ALA A 412 -4.26 37.73 7.00
C ALA A 412 -3.53 36.52 7.63
N LEU A 413 -3.57 35.35 6.99
CA LEU A 413 -2.87 34.15 7.48
C LEU A 413 -1.35 34.31 7.42
N ILE A 414 -0.82 34.99 6.41
CA ILE A 414 0.62 35.30 6.32
C ILE A 414 1.03 36.26 7.44
N GLU A 415 0.24 37.31 7.68
CA GLU A 415 0.48 38.28 8.76
C GLU A 415 0.39 37.63 10.16
N GLU A 416 -0.67 36.85 10.41
CA GLU A 416 -0.84 36.09 11.66
C GLU A 416 0.31 35.10 11.87
N ALA A 417 0.79 34.49 10.79
CA ALA A 417 1.98 33.66 10.81
C ALA A 417 3.28 34.47 10.97
N GLY A 418 3.25 35.78 11.25
CA GLY A 418 4.44 36.62 11.46
C GLY A 418 5.34 36.74 10.23
N MET A 419 4.74 36.70 9.04
CA MET A 419 5.39 36.82 7.74
C MET A 419 4.79 37.99 6.97
N THR A 420 5.43 38.37 5.86
CA THR A 420 4.90 39.41 4.97
C THR A 420 4.92 38.94 3.52
N ARG A 421 3.95 39.40 2.74
CA ARG A 421 3.83 39.16 1.31
C ARG A 421 3.19 40.39 0.68
N GLN A 422 3.71 40.86 -0.44
CA GLN A 422 2.95 41.75 -1.30
C GLN A 422 2.30 40.94 -2.42
N PRO A 423 1.15 41.37 -2.98
CA PRO A 423 0.52 40.66 -4.09
C PRO A 423 1.48 40.44 -5.27
N GLY A 424 1.70 39.17 -5.64
CA GLY A 424 2.64 38.78 -6.70
C GLY A 424 4.12 38.75 -6.32
N GLU A 425 4.48 39.04 -5.06
CA GLU A 425 5.85 38.97 -4.53
C GLU A 425 6.09 37.73 -3.68
N GLU A 426 7.37 37.46 -3.38
CA GLU A 426 7.80 36.35 -2.52
C GLU A 426 7.37 36.58 -1.06
N ILE A 427 7.12 35.49 -0.33
CA ILE A 427 6.87 35.55 1.13
C ILE A 427 8.20 35.82 1.85
N TYR A 428 8.20 36.72 2.82
CA TYR A 428 9.34 37.04 3.68
C TYR A 428 9.08 36.58 5.11
N ALA A 429 10.10 35.98 5.72
CA ALA A 429 10.17 35.67 7.14
C ALA A 429 11.42 36.34 7.73
N ASP A 430 11.26 37.08 8.83
CA ASP A 430 12.35 37.83 9.48
C ASP A 430 13.16 38.72 8.51
N GLY A 431 12.46 39.37 7.57
CA GLY A 431 13.04 40.29 6.58
C GLY A 431 13.86 39.61 5.47
N LYS A 432 13.82 38.28 5.34
CA LYS A 432 14.46 37.52 4.26
C LYS A 432 13.42 36.74 3.46
N PRO A 433 13.65 36.54 2.15
CA PRO A 433 12.81 35.65 1.36
C PRO A 433 12.74 34.26 2.00
N LEU A 434 11.54 33.72 2.11
CA LEU A 434 11.30 32.42 2.68
C LEU A 434 12.00 31.36 1.82
N LYS A 435 12.75 30.47 2.48
CA LYS A 435 13.46 29.40 1.77
C LYS A 435 12.46 28.44 1.14
N PRO A 436 12.74 27.91 -0.06
CA PRO A 436 11.85 26.93 -0.68
C PRO A 436 11.54 25.76 0.25
N LEU A 437 10.28 25.33 0.29
CA LEU A 437 9.91 24.05 0.91
C LEU A 437 10.30 22.90 0.00
N THR A 438 10.46 21.71 0.57
CA THR A 438 10.66 20.46 -0.17
C THR A 438 9.39 19.62 -0.09
N LEU A 439 8.93 19.15 -1.25
CA LEU A 439 7.82 18.20 -1.37
C LEU A 439 8.37 16.88 -1.92
N ILE A 440 8.37 15.83 -1.10
CA ILE A 440 8.77 14.49 -1.54
C ILE A 440 7.58 13.67 -2.01
N TYR A 441 7.79 12.82 -3.01
CA TYR A 441 6.80 11.83 -3.44
C TYR A 441 7.48 10.55 -3.98
N PRO A 442 6.84 9.38 -3.82
CA PRO A 442 7.37 8.12 -4.33
C PRO A 442 7.20 8.04 -5.86
N ARG A 443 8.28 7.69 -6.58
CA ARG A 443 8.25 7.60 -8.04
C ARG A 443 7.65 6.28 -8.52
N TYR A 444 6.32 6.24 -8.65
CA TYR A 444 5.59 5.14 -9.29
C TYR A 444 4.48 5.59 -10.24
N SER A 445 4.11 6.88 -10.27
CA SER A 445 3.02 7.38 -11.11
C SER A 445 3.27 8.80 -11.59
N GLU A 446 3.16 9.00 -12.91
CA GLU A 446 3.25 10.32 -13.55
C GLU A 446 2.07 11.23 -13.16
N ARG A 447 0.91 10.65 -12.81
CA ARG A 447 -0.26 11.37 -12.30
C ARG A 447 0.02 12.01 -10.94
N VAL A 448 0.64 11.26 -10.04
CA VAL A 448 1.09 11.76 -8.73
C VAL A 448 2.13 12.87 -8.90
N ALA A 449 3.11 12.66 -9.79
CA ALA A 449 4.12 13.67 -10.11
C ALA A 449 3.49 14.97 -10.64
N SER A 450 2.50 14.84 -11.54
CA SER A 450 1.78 15.96 -12.15
C SER A 450 0.96 16.73 -11.11
N ALA A 451 0.23 16.05 -10.22
CA ALA A 451 -0.53 16.68 -9.16
C ALA A 451 0.36 17.43 -8.15
N CYS A 452 1.46 16.81 -7.71
CA CYS A 452 2.44 17.47 -6.83
C CYS A 452 3.04 18.71 -7.49
N SER A 453 3.36 18.62 -8.78
CA SER A 453 3.89 19.74 -9.56
C SER A 453 2.87 20.85 -9.77
N GLN A 454 1.59 20.51 -9.95
CA GLN A 454 0.51 21.48 -10.07
C GLN A 454 0.31 22.25 -8.77
N TYR A 455 0.30 21.56 -7.62
CA TYR A 455 0.26 22.23 -6.33
C TYR A 455 1.46 23.16 -6.12
N ALA A 456 2.68 22.74 -6.49
CA ALA A 456 3.87 23.58 -6.42
C ALA A 456 3.76 24.85 -7.30
N LYS A 457 3.09 24.78 -8.46
CA LYS A 457 2.81 25.95 -9.31
C LYS A 457 1.81 26.90 -8.64
N ILE A 458 0.74 26.38 -8.04
CA ILE A 458 -0.24 27.17 -7.30
C ILE A 458 0.43 27.88 -6.12
N ALA A 459 1.30 27.18 -5.38
CA ALA A 459 2.10 27.75 -4.31
C ALA A 459 3.03 28.86 -4.81
N ALA A 460 3.68 28.67 -5.96
CA ALA A 460 4.58 29.66 -6.54
C ALA A 460 3.85 30.93 -6.99
N ALA A 461 2.65 30.80 -7.58
CA ALA A 461 1.77 31.94 -7.86
C ALA A 461 1.38 32.68 -6.58
N ASN A 462 1.41 31.99 -5.45
CA ASN A 462 1.16 32.53 -4.12
C ASN A 462 2.43 32.94 -3.35
N GLY A 463 3.56 33.16 -4.04
CA GLY A 463 4.79 33.69 -3.44
C GLY A 463 5.62 32.64 -2.67
N LEU A 464 5.22 31.36 -2.72
CA LEU A 464 5.89 30.26 -2.03
C LEU A 464 6.53 29.27 -3.02
N LYS A 465 7.87 29.20 -3.01
CA LYS A 465 8.60 28.22 -3.83
C LYS A 465 8.58 26.84 -3.17
N ILE A 466 8.19 25.81 -3.93
CA ILE A 466 8.25 24.41 -3.51
C ILE A 466 9.14 23.63 -4.48
N ARG A 467 10.16 22.96 -3.96
CA ARG A 467 11.00 22.01 -4.70
C ARG A 467 10.38 20.62 -4.61
N VAL A 468 9.80 20.17 -5.71
CA VAL A 468 9.26 18.82 -5.83
C VAL A 468 10.41 17.82 -6.08
N GLN A 469 10.50 16.78 -5.26
CA GLN A 469 11.59 15.81 -5.27
C GLN A 469 11.05 14.37 -5.34
N PRO A 470 11.18 13.69 -6.49
CA PRO A 470 10.90 12.25 -6.54
C PRO A 470 11.94 11.48 -5.72
N VAL A 471 11.49 10.45 -5.02
CA VAL A 471 12.32 9.49 -4.29
C VAL A 471 11.86 8.06 -4.59
N THR A 472 12.65 7.06 -4.23
CA THR A 472 12.19 5.66 -4.32
C THR A 472 11.09 5.39 -3.29
N ILE A 473 10.30 4.32 -3.48
CA ILE A 473 9.25 3.92 -2.51
C ILE A 473 9.85 3.66 -1.12
N SER A 474 10.97 2.96 -1.06
CA SER A 474 11.66 2.64 0.20
C SER A 474 12.19 3.88 0.92
N GLU A 475 12.80 4.82 0.18
CA GLU A 475 13.23 6.10 0.75
C GLU A 475 12.03 6.93 1.23
N TRP A 476 10.94 6.97 0.47
CA TRP A 476 9.72 7.68 0.87
C TRP A 476 9.15 7.12 2.17
N GLN A 477 9.00 5.80 2.28
CA GLN A 477 8.53 5.13 3.51
C GLN A 477 9.46 5.44 4.70
N SER A 478 10.77 5.32 4.50
CA SER A 478 11.74 5.63 5.56
C SER A 478 11.65 7.09 6.01
N LYS A 479 11.50 8.03 5.06
CA LYS A 479 11.36 9.46 5.38
C LYS A 479 10.08 9.78 6.12
N LEU A 480 8.96 9.14 5.77
CA LEU A 480 7.71 9.26 6.51
C LEU A 480 7.84 8.70 7.93
N ILE A 481 8.43 7.52 8.11
CA ILE A 481 8.59 6.90 9.42
C ILE A 481 9.51 7.73 10.33
N ASN A 482 10.63 8.23 9.78
CA ASN A 482 11.66 8.95 10.54
C ASN A 482 11.40 10.46 10.66
N GLY A 483 10.40 10.97 9.93
CA GLY A 483 10.07 12.40 9.93
C GLY A 483 11.04 13.31 9.22
N GLU A 484 11.68 12.78 8.20
CA GLU A 484 12.66 13.49 7.39
C GLU A 484 12.04 14.09 6.13
N TYR A 485 10.93 14.80 6.31
CA TYR A 485 10.20 15.49 5.24
C TYR A 485 9.59 16.80 5.75
N GLU A 486 9.30 17.71 4.83
CA GLU A 486 8.57 18.96 5.12
C GLU A 486 7.13 18.83 4.62
N LEU A 487 6.99 18.58 3.32
CA LEU A 487 5.76 18.11 2.70
C LEU A 487 6.03 16.72 2.10
N ALA A 488 5.11 15.79 2.29
CA ALA A 488 5.19 14.47 1.67
C ALA A 488 3.86 14.08 1.08
N TYR A 489 3.88 13.57 -0.14
CA TYR A 489 2.74 12.88 -0.71
C TYR A 489 2.34 11.70 0.19
N MET A 490 1.06 11.57 0.48
CA MET A 490 0.47 10.43 1.19
C MET A 490 -0.90 10.11 0.59
N GLU A 491 -1.24 8.83 0.53
CA GLU A 491 -2.54 8.35 0.07
C GLU A 491 -3.11 7.27 1.00
N SER A 492 -4.43 7.18 1.06
CA SER A 492 -5.12 6.04 1.68
C SER A 492 -4.99 4.80 0.81
N SER A 493 -5.14 3.61 1.40
CA SER A 493 -5.26 2.36 0.63
C SER A 493 -6.69 2.11 0.18
N ALA A 494 -6.86 1.39 -0.94
CA ALA A 494 -8.18 1.05 -1.49
C ALA A 494 -9.07 0.24 -0.52
N ASN A 495 -8.41 -0.54 0.33
CA ASN A 495 -8.95 -1.42 1.34
C ASN A 495 -8.59 -0.96 2.77
N GLU A 496 -8.20 0.31 2.94
CA GLU A 496 -7.67 0.83 4.19
C GLU A 496 -8.61 0.55 5.36
N THR A 497 -8.07 -0.06 6.41
CA THR A 497 -8.85 -0.35 7.61
C THR A 497 -8.99 0.87 8.52
N PHE A 498 -9.89 0.77 9.50
CA PHE A 498 -9.98 1.76 10.57
C PHE A 498 -8.63 1.97 11.25
N VAL A 499 -7.95 0.87 11.61
CA VAL A 499 -6.64 0.88 12.27
C VAL A 499 -5.56 1.44 11.35
N GLU A 500 -5.53 1.05 10.08
CA GLU A 500 -4.56 1.58 9.10
C GLU A 500 -4.75 3.07 8.85
N THR A 501 -5.99 3.58 8.85
CA THR A 501 -6.27 5.03 8.77
C THR A 501 -5.55 5.77 9.90
N ILE A 502 -5.69 5.25 11.14
CA ILE A 502 -5.06 5.84 12.33
C ILE A 502 -3.53 5.73 12.25
N GLN A 503 -3.00 4.58 11.82
CA GLN A 503 -1.55 4.39 11.64
C GLN A 503 -0.99 5.35 10.60
N ARG A 504 -1.66 5.53 9.46
CA ARG A 504 -1.25 6.51 8.45
C ARG A 504 -1.27 7.92 8.99
N VAL A 505 -2.33 8.32 9.70
CA VAL A 505 -2.41 9.66 10.33
C VAL A 505 -1.33 9.84 11.40
N SER A 506 -0.95 8.78 12.12
CA SER A 506 0.12 8.84 13.12
C SER A 506 1.50 9.14 12.53
N LEU A 507 1.66 9.01 11.20
CA LEU A 507 2.84 9.48 10.48
C LEU A 507 2.82 11.01 10.26
N ILE A 508 1.81 11.74 10.76
CA ILE A 508 1.64 13.19 10.58
C ILE A 508 1.59 13.92 11.95
N PRO A 509 2.71 14.46 12.44
CA PRO A 509 4.07 14.21 12.01
C PRO A 509 4.61 12.98 12.71
N SER A 510 5.23 12.15 11.90
CA SER A 510 6.34 11.29 12.21
C SER A 510 7.12 11.64 13.48
N SER A 511 7.34 10.62 14.31
CA SER A 511 8.18 10.73 15.50
C SER A 511 9.62 11.07 15.13
N LYS A 512 10.24 12.01 15.86
CA LYS A 512 11.70 12.18 15.87
C LYS A 512 12.24 11.51 17.13
N ASP A 513 13.15 10.55 16.98
CA ASP A 513 13.70 9.75 18.08
C ASP A 513 12.60 9.04 18.92
N GLY A 514 11.52 8.59 18.29
CA GLY A 514 10.42 7.88 18.95
C GLY A 514 9.45 8.75 19.76
N ASN A 515 9.63 10.08 19.77
CA ASN A 515 8.71 11.02 20.38
C ASN A 515 8.03 11.88 19.30
N LEU A 516 6.73 12.14 19.47
CA LEU A 516 6.05 13.17 18.68
C LEU A 516 6.75 14.49 18.92
N ALA A 517 7.27 15.09 17.85
CA ALA A 517 7.96 16.35 17.95
C ALA A 517 6.97 17.43 18.42
N GLY A 518 7.31 18.15 19.48
CA GLY A 518 6.57 19.32 19.91
C GLY A 518 6.72 20.47 18.91
N GLY A 519 5.62 21.16 18.60
CA GLY A 519 5.60 22.44 17.90
C GLY A 519 5.12 23.55 18.84
N GLY A 520 5.48 24.81 18.56
CA GLY A 520 5.16 25.92 19.46
C GLY A 520 3.65 26.10 19.72
N GLU A 521 2.82 25.96 18.67
CA GLU A 521 1.36 26.12 18.73
C GLU A 521 0.59 24.78 18.68
N PHE A 522 1.29 23.65 18.57
CA PHE A 522 0.67 22.35 18.33
C PHE A 522 0.49 21.55 19.63
N SER A 523 -0.73 21.06 19.89
CA SER A 523 -1.02 20.23 21.07
C SER A 523 -0.69 18.75 20.83
N VAL A 524 0.55 18.36 21.13
CA VAL A 524 0.98 16.96 21.09
C VAL A 524 0.14 16.07 22.03
N ILE A 525 -0.30 16.60 23.17
CA ILE A 525 -1.10 15.85 24.14
C ILE A 525 -2.45 15.45 23.55
N ARG A 526 -3.11 16.35 22.82
CA ARG A 526 -4.41 16.04 22.20
C ARG A 526 -4.27 15.00 21.09
N LEU A 527 -3.23 15.11 20.25
CA LEU A 527 -2.93 14.09 19.25
C LEU A 527 -2.66 12.73 19.89
N GLN A 528 -1.85 12.70 20.96
CA GLN A 528 -1.58 11.45 21.69
C GLN A 528 -2.83 10.83 22.27
N ALA A 529 -3.76 11.62 22.83
CA ALA A 529 -5.02 11.10 23.33
C ALA A 529 -5.85 10.48 22.19
N LEU A 530 -6.04 11.22 21.09
CA LEU A 530 -6.79 10.73 19.93
C LEU A 530 -6.22 9.42 19.38
N LEU A 531 -4.91 9.35 19.13
CA LEU A 531 -4.30 8.15 18.55
C LEU A 531 -4.27 6.94 19.50
N ASN A 532 -4.27 7.18 20.82
CA ASN A 532 -4.12 6.11 21.81
C ASN A 532 -5.45 5.62 22.39
N ASP A 533 -6.52 6.41 22.31
CA ASP A 533 -7.80 6.08 22.95
C ASP A 533 -8.81 5.70 21.86
N LEU A 534 -8.59 4.53 21.23
CA LEU A 534 -9.55 4.00 20.25
C LEU A 534 -10.86 3.60 20.93
N PRO A 535 -11.98 3.60 20.18
CA PRO A 535 -13.27 3.21 20.75
C PRO A 535 -13.22 1.80 21.37
N LEU A 536 -13.86 1.64 22.53
CA LEU A 536 -13.86 0.35 23.26
C LEU A 536 -14.59 -0.77 22.50
N ASN A 537 -15.46 -0.40 21.55
CA ASN A 537 -16.19 -1.34 20.70
C ASN A 537 -16.02 -0.97 19.22
N HIS A 538 -16.37 -1.92 18.35
CA HIS A 538 -16.19 -1.83 16.90
C HIS A 538 -17.50 -1.52 16.16
N SER A 539 -18.46 -0.85 16.80
CA SER A 539 -19.69 -0.46 16.11
C SER A 539 -19.39 0.60 15.06
N ARG A 540 -20.20 0.61 13.98
CA ARG A 540 -20.10 1.62 12.92
C ARG A 540 -20.20 3.03 13.49
N ASP A 541 -21.11 3.25 14.43
CA ASP A 541 -21.40 4.58 14.97
C ASP A 541 -20.21 5.12 15.77
N GLU A 542 -19.58 4.28 16.59
CA GLU A 542 -18.38 4.65 17.37
C GLU A 542 -17.18 4.91 16.47
N MET A 543 -16.93 4.07 15.46
CA MET A 543 -15.87 4.34 14.47
C MET A 543 -16.15 5.61 13.66
N THR A 544 -17.41 5.87 13.30
CA THR A 544 -17.79 7.09 12.58
C THR A 544 -17.59 8.33 13.44
N ALA A 545 -17.98 8.28 14.72
CA ALA A 545 -17.78 9.38 15.67
C ALA A 545 -16.29 9.65 15.91
N TYR A 546 -15.47 8.60 16.03
CA TYR A 546 -14.02 8.74 16.13
C TYR A 546 -13.41 9.35 14.85
N CYS A 547 -13.83 8.89 13.67
CA CYS A 547 -13.40 9.50 12.40
C CYS A 547 -13.83 10.97 12.29
N GLN A 548 -15.02 11.34 12.78
CA GLN A 548 -15.46 12.74 12.85
C GLN A 548 -14.50 13.57 13.69
N GLU A 549 -14.22 13.13 14.91
CA GLU A 549 -13.34 13.87 15.84
C GLU A 549 -11.92 14.00 15.27
N LEU A 550 -11.39 12.92 14.69
CA LEU A 550 -10.06 12.93 14.08
C LEU A 550 -9.98 13.83 12.84
N ALA A 551 -11.02 13.83 11.99
CA ALA A 551 -11.08 14.70 10.82
C ALA A 551 -11.18 16.18 11.21
N GLU A 552 -12.04 16.52 12.17
CA GLU A 552 -12.13 17.88 12.70
C GLU A 552 -10.80 18.34 13.30
N TRP A 553 -10.11 17.45 14.02
CA TRP A 553 -8.80 17.75 14.57
C TRP A 553 -7.75 17.98 13.48
N MET A 554 -7.69 17.14 12.44
CA MET A 554 -6.78 17.31 11.31
C MET A 554 -7.01 18.63 10.56
N LEU A 555 -8.29 19.05 10.44
CA LEU A 555 -8.66 20.34 9.87
C LEU A 555 -8.26 21.49 10.78
N GLN A 556 -8.54 21.40 12.09
CA GLN A 556 -8.14 22.41 13.06
C GLN A 556 -6.63 22.62 13.02
N GLU A 557 -5.84 21.56 12.89
CA GLU A 557 -4.37 21.64 12.90
C GLU A 557 -3.75 21.86 11.52
N TRP A 558 -4.55 21.84 10.44
CA TRP A 558 -4.13 22.07 9.06
C TRP A 558 -2.98 21.15 8.63
N LEU A 559 -3.15 19.84 8.80
CA LEU A 559 -2.05 18.88 8.65
C LEU A 559 -2.01 18.15 7.31
N PHE A 560 -3.06 18.29 6.50
CA PHE A 560 -3.20 17.56 5.25
C PHE A 560 -3.84 18.44 4.18
N ILE A 561 -3.28 18.37 2.98
CA ILE A 561 -3.74 19.09 1.80
C ILE A 561 -4.33 18.06 0.82
N PRO A 562 -5.65 17.96 0.66
CA PRO A 562 -6.23 17.03 -0.30
C PRO A 562 -5.90 17.47 -1.73
N LEU A 563 -5.44 16.54 -2.56
CA LEU A 563 -5.19 16.76 -3.99
C LEU A 563 -6.21 16.03 -4.88
N GLY A 564 -6.98 15.10 -4.32
CA GLY A 564 -8.07 14.43 -5.03
C GLY A 564 -8.22 12.97 -4.64
N ALA A 565 -9.20 12.32 -5.27
CA ALA A 565 -9.50 10.93 -5.04
C ALA A 565 -9.81 10.18 -6.34
N LYS A 566 -9.55 8.87 -6.32
CA LYS A 566 -9.73 7.96 -7.46
C LYS A 566 -10.33 6.63 -7.03
N TYR A 567 -10.91 5.92 -7.99
CA TYR A 567 -11.16 4.50 -7.83
C TYR A 567 -9.87 3.72 -8.09
N ASN A 568 -9.58 2.70 -7.29
CA ASN A 568 -8.38 1.90 -7.48
C ASN A 568 -8.57 0.91 -8.64
N LYS A 569 -7.73 1.02 -9.66
CA LYS A 569 -7.76 0.19 -10.87
C LYS A 569 -6.99 -1.10 -10.59
N VAL A 570 -7.60 -2.26 -10.80
CA VAL A 570 -7.06 -3.55 -10.32
C VAL A 570 -6.94 -4.62 -11.39
N ALA A 571 -7.72 -4.53 -12.46
CA ALA A 571 -7.66 -5.46 -13.58
C ALA A 571 -8.18 -4.81 -14.87
N LEU A 572 -7.97 -5.49 -15.99
CA LEU A 572 -8.57 -5.19 -17.28
C LEU A 572 -9.37 -6.40 -17.75
N GLN A 573 -10.65 -6.21 -18.07
CA GLN A 573 -11.55 -7.25 -18.54
C GLN A 573 -11.80 -7.12 -20.05
N ASN A 574 -11.84 -8.24 -20.76
CA ASN A 574 -12.42 -8.33 -22.09
C ASN A 574 -13.81 -9.02 -21.99
N LYS A 575 -14.85 -8.32 -22.44
CA LYS A 575 -16.24 -8.79 -22.40
C LYS A 575 -16.70 -9.54 -23.66
N ALA A 576 -15.81 -9.78 -24.62
CA ALA A 576 -16.16 -10.41 -25.90
C ALA A 576 -16.63 -11.86 -25.76
N ILE A 577 -16.00 -12.63 -24.87
CA ILE A 577 -16.38 -14.03 -24.59
C ILE A 577 -17.31 -14.08 -23.38
N GLN A 578 -16.85 -13.57 -22.23
CA GLN A 578 -17.62 -13.57 -20.98
C GLN A 578 -17.99 -12.15 -20.55
N SER A 579 -19.25 -11.78 -20.79
CA SER A 579 -19.78 -10.45 -20.47
C SER A 579 -19.94 -10.19 -18.96
N GLN A 580 -20.16 -11.25 -18.19
CA GLN A 580 -20.26 -11.23 -16.72
C GLN A 580 -19.23 -12.19 -16.14
N LEU A 581 -18.36 -11.67 -15.28
CA LEU A 581 -17.37 -12.46 -14.56
C LEU A 581 -17.74 -12.51 -13.08
N PRO A 582 -17.50 -13.65 -12.39
CA PRO A 582 -17.73 -13.81 -10.96
C PRO A 582 -16.61 -13.13 -10.16
N LEU A 583 -16.48 -11.79 -10.30
CA LEU A 583 -15.39 -11.03 -9.69
C LEU A 583 -15.38 -11.10 -8.16
N ASP A 584 -16.54 -11.30 -7.53
CA ASP A 584 -16.69 -11.55 -6.10
C ASP A 584 -16.06 -12.87 -5.62
N THR A 585 -15.79 -13.80 -6.53
CA THR A 585 -15.01 -15.02 -6.24
C THR A 585 -13.50 -14.80 -6.29
N LEU A 586 -13.04 -13.65 -6.79
CA LEU A 586 -11.61 -13.30 -6.89
C LEU A 586 -11.22 -12.20 -5.92
N PHE A 587 -12.04 -11.15 -5.85
CA PHE A 587 -11.80 -9.94 -5.07
C PHE A 587 -12.59 -9.97 -3.77
N THR A 588 -11.93 -9.63 -2.67
CA THR A 588 -12.58 -9.47 -1.37
C THR A 588 -13.60 -8.33 -1.35
N TYR A 589 -13.32 -7.27 -2.11
CA TYR A 589 -14.15 -6.07 -2.20
C TYR A 589 -14.92 -6.03 -3.51
N ARG A 590 -16.08 -5.39 -3.48
CA ARG A 590 -16.92 -5.24 -4.68
C ARG A 590 -16.14 -4.56 -5.80
N ALA A 591 -16.02 -5.27 -6.92
CA ALA A 591 -15.39 -4.79 -8.13
C ALA A 591 -16.44 -4.25 -9.12
N HIS A 592 -16.07 -3.20 -9.86
CA HIS A 592 -16.92 -2.54 -10.85
C HIS A 592 -16.16 -2.36 -12.16
N THR A 593 -16.83 -2.58 -13.29
CA THR A 593 -16.24 -2.47 -14.63
C THR A 593 -16.61 -1.13 -15.27
N ARG A 594 -15.67 -0.43 -15.90
CA ARG A 594 -15.94 0.77 -16.71
C ARG A 594 -15.23 0.68 -18.07
N PRO A 595 -15.79 1.25 -19.15
CA PRO A 595 -15.12 1.30 -20.44
C PRO A 595 -13.73 1.96 -20.33
N ILE A 596 -12.80 1.57 -21.17
CA ILE A 596 -11.57 2.37 -21.36
C ILE A 596 -11.98 3.65 -22.09
N LEU A 597 -11.63 4.82 -21.56
CA LEU A 597 -11.84 6.10 -22.26
C LEU A 597 -10.80 6.25 -23.39
N PRO A 598 -11.15 6.89 -24.51
CA PRO A 598 -10.15 7.30 -25.48
C PRO A 598 -9.11 8.16 -24.76
N ASN A 599 -7.82 7.89 -24.96
CA ASN A 599 -6.80 8.84 -24.55
C ASN A 599 -7.05 10.10 -25.39
N GLU A 600 -7.62 11.15 -24.77
CA GLU A 600 -7.87 12.44 -25.43
C GLU A 600 -6.59 13.10 -25.93
#